data_AF-A0A498HZM9-F1
#
_entry.id   AF-A0A498HZM9-F1
#
_cell.length_a   1.000
_cell.length_b   1.000
_cell.length_c   1.000
_cell.angle_alpha   90.00
_cell.angle_beta   90.00
_cell.angle_gamma   90.00
#
_symmetry.space_group_name_H-M   'P 1'
#
loop_
_entity.id
_entity.type
_entity.pdbx_description
1 polymer ?
#
loop_
_entity_poly.entity_id
_entity_poly.type
_entity_poly.pdbx_seq_one_letter_code
_entity_poly.pdbx_strand_id
1 'polypeptide(L)'
;MAPPNLPVNMINDVSLPDIIEEYFDLSDGKLSVRGVPLLDEVPNNVTFSPFNSICQPCDDVPLPLLNRVGALSHKGGFLGFKADVPSDRLKNSLGRSSDRDFLSIFRFKTWWSTMWVGNSGSNLQKETQWVLFDVPEIKSYVIIIPIIDGSFRSALQPGNDGHVVICAESGSTLLEEKSVPNLVEKFDWCTWDAFYLTVEPAGIWHGINEFTEAGVSPRFLIVDDGWQSISFDENEDPNEDAKNLPGATYLNAKITPCVLLPGLDGTMNDLAVDKVLEGGMGLVHLDYASLLYDSMHSYLSEVGVTGVKVDVIHILEYVSEEHGGRVELTKAYYKGLNDSLAKNFNGSGLISSMQQCNDFFFLGTKQISIGRAGDDFWFQDPSGDLMGVYWLQGVHMIHCSYNSMWMGQMIVPDWDMFQSDQLCAKYHAGSRAFCGGPVYLSDFVGSHDFDLIKKLVHPDGTVPNCLHCALPTRDCLFKNPLFDGKTALKIWNFNKFGGVIGGFNCQGAGWDPKEQRIKGFPDCYKPIHCSVHVSDIEWDQNLELAHMGKAEEYIVHLNQDDEPAF
;
A
#
# COMPACT_ATOMS: atom_id res chain seq x y z
N MET A 1 3.75 12.58 -6.82
CA MET A 1 2.32 12.25 -6.58
C MET A 1 1.73 13.39 -5.78
N ALA A 2 0.74 14.09 -6.31
CA ALA A 2 -0.03 15.10 -5.57
C ALA A 2 -1.33 14.43 -5.11
N PRO A 3 -1.86 14.73 -3.91
CA PRO A 3 -3.14 14.19 -3.47
C PRO A 3 -4.25 14.46 -4.50
N PRO A 4 -5.25 13.58 -4.64
CA PRO A 4 -6.37 13.76 -5.59
C PRO A 4 -7.17 15.06 -5.38
N ASN A 5 -7.00 15.76 -4.25
CA ASN A 5 -7.82 16.92 -3.85
C ASN A 5 -7.08 18.27 -3.84
N LEU A 6 -5.85 18.37 -4.34
CA LEU A 6 -5.19 19.67 -4.49
C LEU A 6 -5.17 20.09 -5.97
N PRO A 7 -5.72 21.27 -6.35
CA PRO A 7 -5.26 21.92 -7.56
C PRO A 7 -3.75 22.11 -7.39
N VAL A 8 -2.96 21.65 -8.37
CA VAL A 8 -1.52 21.83 -8.36
C VAL A 8 -1.26 23.33 -8.41
N ASN A 9 -1.10 23.96 -7.24
CA ASN A 9 -0.75 25.37 -7.17
C ASN A 9 0.52 25.55 -7.97
N MET A 10 0.46 26.37 -9.02
CA MET A 10 1.63 26.69 -9.81
C MET A 10 2.64 27.33 -8.86
N ILE A 11 3.76 26.65 -8.67
CA ILE A 11 4.95 27.28 -8.11
C ILE A 11 5.44 28.24 -9.20
N ASN A 12 4.90 29.46 -9.21
CA ASN A 12 5.19 30.47 -10.23
C ASN A 12 6.55 31.16 -10.02
N ASP A 13 7.30 30.83 -8.96
CA ASP A 13 8.64 31.35 -8.73
C ASP A 13 9.44 30.36 -7.86
N VAL A 14 10.12 29.41 -8.51
CA VAL A 14 11.35 28.85 -7.96
C VAL A 14 12.40 28.97 -9.05
N SER A 15 13.16 30.07 -8.99
CA SER A 15 14.46 30.12 -9.63
C SER A 15 15.29 28.94 -9.09
N LEU A 16 15.80 28.10 -9.99
CA LEU A 16 16.84 27.13 -9.63
C LEU A 16 17.93 27.88 -8.84
N PRO A 17 18.23 27.50 -7.58
CA PRO A 17 19.30 28.16 -6.86
C PRO A 17 20.61 27.97 -7.63
N ASP A 18 21.38 29.05 -7.79
CA ASP A 18 22.67 29.06 -8.51
C ASP A 18 23.71 28.11 -7.90
N ILE A 19 23.45 27.57 -6.70
CA ILE A 19 24.25 26.57 -5.99
C ILE A 19 23.29 25.49 -5.46
N ILE A 20 23.39 24.28 -5.98
CA ILE A 20 22.71 23.10 -5.41
C ILE A 20 23.54 22.66 -4.21
N GLU A 21 23.13 23.05 -3.00
CA GLU A 21 23.69 22.48 -1.77
C GLU A 21 23.34 20.98 -1.73
N GLU A 22 24.34 20.10 -1.62
CA GLU A 22 24.11 18.66 -1.49
C GLU A 22 23.45 18.38 -0.12
N TYR A 23 22.19 17.92 -0.14
CA TYR A 23 21.45 17.65 1.10
C TYR A 23 21.89 16.35 1.76
N PHE A 24 22.22 15.34 0.96
CA PHE A 24 22.61 14.02 1.42
C PHE A 24 24.01 13.70 0.95
N ASP A 25 24.77 13.07 1.83
CA ASP A 25 26.12 12.57 1.54
C ASP A 25 26.28 11.18 2.14
N LEU A 26 26.99 10.31 1.41
CA LEU A 26 27.39 8.99 1.87
C LEU A 26 28.91 8.89 1.76
N SER A 27 29.60 9.15 2.87
CA SER A 27 31.05 9.11 2.97
C SER A 27 31.47 8.42 4.27
N ASP A 28 32.66 7.80 4.28
CA ASP A 28 33.28 7.22 5.48
C ASP A 28 32.35 6.26 6.28
N GLY A 29 31.49 5.52 5.56
CA GLY A 29 30.51 4.61 6.16
C GLY A 29 29.36 5.31 6.88
N LYS A 30 29.03 6.56 6.52
CA LYS A 30 27.96 7.34 7.12
C LYS A 30 27.06 7.97 6.08
N LEU A 31 25.76 7.75 6.20
CA LEU A 31 24.76 8.51 5.47
C LEU A 31 24.36 9.72 6.33
N SER A 32 24.61 10.93 5.83
CA SER A 32 24.32 12.18 6.54
C SER A 32 23.36 13.06 5.75
N VAL A 33 22.58 13.87 6.46
CA VAL A 33 21.76 14.94 5.90
C VAL A 33 22.27 16.29 6.40
N ARG A 34 22.75 17.15 5.50
CA ARG A 34 23.37 18.45 5.83
C ARG A 34 24.42 18.36 6.96
N GLY A 35 25.26 17.33 6.88
CA GLY A 35 26.32 17.05 7.85
C GLY A 35 25.85 16.38 9.16
N VAL A 36 24.55 16.11 9.33
CA VAL A 36 24.00 15.38 10.47
C VAL A 36 23.94 13.88 10.14
N PRO A 37 24.65 13.00 10.87
CA PRO A 37 24.60 11.56 10.62
C PRO A 37 23.20 10.99 10.88
N LEU A 38 22.69 10.25 9.89
CA LEU A 38 21.42 9.54 9.94
C LEU A 38 21.62 8.04 10.18
N LEU A 39 22.53 7.45 9.40
CA LEU A 39 22.98 6.06 9.54
C LEU A 39 24.50 6.04 9.63
N ASP A 40 25.04 5.42 10.67
CA ASP A 40 26.46 5.08 10.80
C ASP A 40 26.71 3.65 10.29
N GLU A 41 27.97 3.23 10.17
CA GLU A 41 28.33 1.85 9.81
C GLU A 41 27.62 1.35 8.54
N VAL A 42 27.41 2.26 7.58
CA VAL A 42 26.81 1.96 6.28
C VAL A 42 27.77 1.03 5.52
N PRO A 43 27.34 -0.18 5.14
CA PRO A 43 28.21 -1.13 4.46
C PRO A 43 28.71 -0.64 3.10
N ASN A 44 29.91 -1.07 2.70
CA ASN A 44 30.54 -0.65 1.43
C ASN A 44 29.78 -1.08 0.17
N ASN A 45 28.87 -2.06 0.27
CA ASN A 45 28.02 -2.48 -0.84
C ASN A 45 26.75 -1.63 -0.98
N VAL A 46 26.49 -0.71 -0.04
CA VAL A 46 25.42 0.28 -0.12
C VAL A 46 25.91 1.50 -0.87
N THR A 47 25.05 2.05 -1.72
CA THR A 47 25.32 3.24 -2.53
C THR A 47 24.19 4.24 -2.35
N PHE A 48 24.52 5.53 -2.40
CA PHE A 48 23.54 6.60 -2.46
C PHE A 48 23.68 7.30 -3.80
N SER A 49 22.56 7.47 -4.50
CA SER A 49 22.50 8.18 -5.77
C SER A 49 21.48 9.32 -5.66
N PRO A 50 21.90 10.60 -5.83
CA PRO A 50 20.98 11.73 -5.82
C PRO A 50 19.82 11.56 -6.80
N PHE A 51 18.62 12.01 -6.44
CA PHE A 51 17.44 11.82 -7.31
C PHE A 51 17.61 12.49 -8.68
N ASN A 52 18.26 13.66 -8.71
CA ASN A 52 18.55 14.42 -9.93
C ASN A 52 19.54 13.72 -10.89
N SER A 53 20.30 12.72 -10.44
CA SER A 53 21.23 11.98 -11.30
C SER A 53 20.59 10.78 -12.00
N ILE A 54 19.44 10.31 -11.50
CA ILE A 54 18.76 9.11 -12.00
C ILE A 54 17.51 9.45 -12.81
N CYS A 55 16.65 10.31 -12.29
CA CYS A 55 15.31 10.47 -12.87
C CYS A 55 15.32 11.26 -14.19
N GLN A 56 14.84 10.62 -15.25
CA GLN A 56 14.51 11.27 -16.52
C GLN A 56 13.03 11.66 -16.54
N PRO A 57 12.65 12.80 -17.14
CA PRO A 57 11.24 13.15 -17.34
C PRO A 57 10.52 12.06 -18.14
N CYS A 58 9.30 11.70 -17.73
CA CYS A 58 8.41 10.83 -18.50
C CYS A 58 7.32 11.68 -19.17
N ASP A 59 6.91 11.32 -20.39
CA ASP A 59 6.02 12.13 -21.25
C ASP A 59 4.58 12.26 -20.71
N ASP A 60 4.20 11.42 -19.76
CA ASP A 60 2.86 11.30 -19.17
C ASP A 60 2.71 12.03 -17.82
N VAL A 61 3.75 12.71 -17.33
CA VAL A 61 3.71 13.45 -16.06
C VAL A 61 3.20 14.88 -16.28
N PRO A 62 2.17 15.34 -15.53
CA PRO A 62 1.71 16.73 -15.63
C PRO A 62 2.83 17.74 -15.38
N LEU A 63 2.99 18.73 -16.27
CA LEU A 63 4.06 19.73 -16.21
C LEU A 63 4.20 20.43 -14.83
N PRO A 64 3.11 20.81 -14.13
CA PRO A 64 3.23 21.39 -12.80
C PRO A 64 3.87 20.44 -11.77
N LEU A 65 3.59 19.14 -11.87
CA LEU A 65 4.20 18.13 -11.02
C LEU A 65 5.68 17.93 -11.38
N LEU A 66 6.00 17.87 -12.68
CA LEU A 66 7.38 17.75 -13.16
C LEU A 66 8.25 18.92 -12.67
N ASN A 67 7.75 20.16 -12.77
CA ASN A 67 8.45 21.36 -12.29
C ASN A 67 8.69 21.30 -10.77
N ARG A 68 7.68 20.90 -10.00
CA ARG A 68 7.81 20.76 -8.54
C ARG A 68 8.85 19.69 -8.17
N VAL A 69 8.84 18.54 -8.84
CA VAL A 69 9.82 17.48 -8.64
C VAL A 69 11.23 17.97 -9.01
N GLY A 70 11.38 18.63 -10.15
CA GLY A 70 12.66 19.23 -10.57
C GLY A 70 13.21 20.20 -9.52
N ALA A 71 12.38 21.11 -9.02
CA ALA A 71 12.76 22.10 -8.01
C ALA A 71 13.18 21.49 -6.66
N LEU A 72 12.66 20.31 -6.30
CA LEU A 72 12.92 19.63 -5.02
C LEU A 72 13.86 18.42 -5.15
N SER A 73 14.29 18.08 -6.36
CA SER A 73 15.09 16.88 -6.67
C SER A 73 16.39 16.77 -5.87
N HIS A 74 16.99 17.89 -5.50
CA HIS A 74 18.22 17.95 -4.69
C HIS A 74 18.02 17.53 -3.22
N LYS A 75 16.77 17.39 -2.75
CA LYS A 75 16.42 17.04 -1.37
C LYS A 75 16.18 15.54 -1.16
N GLY A 76 16.62 14.69 -2.08
CA GLY A 76 16.41 13.26 -1.98
C GLY A 76 17.31 12.45 -2.91
N GLY A 77 17.26 11.14 -2.76
CA GLY A 77 18.01 10.19 -3.57
C GLY A 77 17.62 8.76 -3.26
N PHE A 78 18.30 7.83 -3.91
CA PHE A 78 18.06 6.41 -3.83
C PHE A 78 19.21 5.72 -3.07
N LEU A 79 18.85 4.94 -2.05
CA LEU A 79 19.77 3.99 -1.44
C LEU A 79 19.63 2.65 -2.17
N GLY A 80 20.70 2.23 -2.83
CA GLY A 80 20.80 0.92 -3.47
C GLY A 80 21.84 0.05 -2.75
N PHE A 81 21.78 -1.26 -2.95
CA PHE A 81 22.83 -2.17 -2.50
C PHE A 81 23.18 -3.18 -3.59
N LYS A 82 24.40 -3.70 -3.54
CA LYS A 82 24.86 -4.79 -4.41
C LYS A 82 24.91 -6.11 -3.64
N ALA A 83 24.45 -7.17 -4.29
CA ALA A 83 24.61 -8.54 -3.81
C ALA A 83 25.48 -9.31 -4.80
N ASP A 84 26.44 -10.08 -4.29
CA ASP A 84 27.38 -10.84 -5.12
C ASP A 84 26.77 -12.16 -5.64
N VAL A 85 25.68 -12.62 -5.02
CA VAL A 85 24.99 -13.86 -5.37
C VAL A 85 23.53 -13.53 -5.71
N PRO A 86 23.05 -13.91 -6.91
CA PRO A 86 21.64 -13.80 -7.26
C PRO A 86 20.77 -14.55 -6.26
N SER A 87 19.65 -13.95 -5.84
CA SER A 87 18.67 -14.58 -4.97
C SER A 87 17.31 -13.92 -5.17
N ASP A 88 16.24 -14.72 -5.05
CA ASP A 88 14.84 -14.27 -4.98
C ASP A 88 14.55 -13.44 -3.72
N ARG A 89 15.43 -13.52 -2.70
CA ARG A 89 15.29 -12.81 -1.43
C ARG A 89 16.64 -12.41 -0.83
N LEU A 90 16.88 -11.10 -0.82
CA LEU A 90 18.10 -10.48 -0.31
C LEU A 90 17.81 -9.67 0.96
N LYS A 91 18.66 -9.83 1.97
CA LYS A 91 18.68 -8.98 3.16
C LYS A 91 20.00 -8.23 3.22
N ASN A 92 19.94 -6.92 3.38
CA ASN A 92 21.14 -6.09 3.45
C ASN A 92 20.98 -5.01 4.53
N SER A 93 22.03 -4.73 5.30
CA SER A 93 21.97 -3.58 6.20
C SER A 93 22.14 -2.28 5.43
N LEU A 94 21.33 -1.27 5.73
CA LEU A 94 21.51 0.09 5.24
C LEU A 94 22.43 0.93 6.13
N GLY A 95 22.81 0.41 7.30
CA GLY A 95 23.57 1.11 8.34
C GLY A 95 22.86 1.07 9.69
N ARG A 96 23.58 1.49 10.74
CA ARG A 96 23.16 1.59 12.12
C ARG A 96 22.50 2.94 12.39
N SER A 97 21.30 2.92 12.95
CA SER A 97 20.64 4.09 13.53
C SER A 97 20.51 3.88 15.04
N SER A 98 21.00 4.82 15.84
CA SER A 98 20.97 4.74 17.31
C SER A 98 20.75 6.13 17.88
N ASP A 99 19.97 6.22 18.97
CA ASP A 99 19.61 7.46 19.65
C ASP A 99 18.96 8.51 18.74
N ARG A 100 18.20 8.06 17.73
CA ARG A 100 17.45 8.93 16.81
C ARG A 100 15.99 8.49 16.77
N ASP A 101 15.13 9.32 17.35
CA ASP A 101 13.69 9.08 17.38
C ASP A 101 13.15 8.92 15.95
N PHE A 102 12.30 7.93 15.76
CA PHE A 102 11.64 7.66 14.50
C PHE A 102 10.17 7.29 14.70
N LEU A 103 9.40 7.53 13.64
CA LEU A 103 8.07 7.00 13.40
C LEU A 103 8.15 6.07 12.20
N SER A 104 7.55 4.89 12.26
CA SER A 104 7.46 3.97 11.13
C SER A 104 6.05 3.44 10.96
N ILE A 105 5.69 3.06 9.74
CA ILE A 105 4.50 2.23 9.46
C ILE A 105 4.96 0.86 9.05
N PHE A 106 4.41 -0.17 9.68
CA PHE A 106 4.74 -1.57 9.37
C PHE A 106 3.47 -2.40 9.24
N ARG A 107 3.54 -3.45 8.42
CA ARG A 107 2.46 -4.44 8.31
C ARG A 107 2.49 -5.32 9.56
N PHE A 108 1.51 -5.13 10.44
CA PHE A 108 1.35 -5.98 11.64
C PHE A 108 0.49 -7.22 11.34
N LYS A 109 -0.29 -7.20 10.25
CA LYS A 109 -0.92 -8.34 9.59
C LYS A 109 -0.62 -8.24 8.09
N THR A 110 -0.88 -9.29 7.34
CA THR A 110 -0.67 -9.35 5.88
C THR A 110 -1.13 -8.11 5.12
N TRP A 111 -2.33 -7.60 5.44
CA TRP A 111 -2.97 -6.51 4.69
C TRP A 111 -3.12 -5.22 5.50
N TRP A 112 -2.75 -5.23 6.78
CA TRP A 112 -2.99 -4.15 7.71
C TRP A 112 -1.70 -3.67 8.35
N SER A 113 -1.57 -2.35 8.39
CA SER A 113 -0.41 -1.64 8.91
C SER A 113 -0.79 -0.78 10.11
N THR A 114 0.19 -0.53 10.96
CA THR A 114 0.07 0.36 12.11
C THR A 114 1.37 1.12 12.34
N MET A 115 1.28 2.17 13.16
CA MET A 115 2.42 2.98 13.53
C MET A 115 3.28 2.30 14.60
N TRP A 116 4.57 2.60 14.57
CA TRP A 116 5.51 2.27 15.62
C TRP A 116 6.49 3.41 15.83
N VAL A 117 6.92 3.62 17.07
CA VAL A 117 7.93 4.62 17.42
C VAL A 117 9.07 3.94 18.16
N GLY A 118 10.28 4.44 17.95
CA GLY A 118 11.50 3.95 18.58
C GLY A 118 12.65 4.91 18.36
N ASN A 119 13.85 4.52 18.77
CA ASN A 119 15.04 5.37 18.64
C ASN A 119 16.29 4.65 18.13
N SER A 120 16.13 3.40 17.70
CA SER A 120 17.20 2.55 17.20
C SER A 120 16.69 1.67 16.05
N GLY A 121 17.53 1.34 15.07
CA GLY A 121 17.14 0.45 13.98
C GLY A 121 16.66 -0.93 14.47
N SER A 122 17.11 -1.38 15.65
CA SER A 122 16.62 -2.61 16.28
C SER A 122 15.20 -2.50 16.86
N ASN A 123 14.64 -1.29 16.99
CA ASN A 123 13.26 -1.10 17.41
C ASN A 123 12.27 -1.15 16.25
N LEU A 124 12.74 -1.12 15.00
CA LEU A 124 11.86 -1.28 13.83
C LEU A 124 11.09 -2.60 13.94
N GLN A 125 9.91 -2.63 13.33
CA GLN A 125 9.14 -3.86 13.20
C GLN A 125 9.40 -4.47 11.82
N LYS A 126 9.22 -5.79 11.70
CA LYS A 126 9.30 -6.45 10.39
C LYS A 126 8.23 -5.89 9.45
N GLU A 127 8.50 -5.94 8.15
CA GLU A 127 7.61 -5.40 7.11
C GLU A 127 7.27 -3.91 7.29
N THR A 128 8.25 -3.14 7.77
CA THR A 128 8.17 -1.67 7.80
C THR A 128 8.14 -1.11 6.38
N GLN A 129 7.03 -0.46 6.03
CA GLN A 129 6.74 0.12 4.72
C GLN A 129 7.37 1.51 4.51
N TRP A 130 7.69 2.21 5.60
CA TRP A 130 8.51 3.42 5.62
C TRP A 130 8.92 3.78 7.04
N VAL A 131 10.01 4.53 7.18
CA VAL A 131 10.46 5.12 8.44
C VAL A 131 10.76 6.60 8.26
N LEU A 132 10.30 7.42 9.20
CA LEU A 132 10.48 8.86 9.30
C LEU A 132 11.34 9.15 10.53
N PHE A 133 12.54 9.68 10.33
CA PHE A 133 13.46 10.08 11.40
C PHE A 133 13.26 11.54 11.77
N ASP A 134 13.32 11.82 13.07
CA ASP A 134 13.45 13.19 13.58
C ASP A 134 14.89 13.67 13.45
N VAL A 135 15.07 14.87 12.86
CA VAL A 135 16.37 15.52 12.70
C VAL A 135 16.27 16.97 13.23
N PRO A 136 16.11 17.12 14.57
CA PRO A 136 15.90 18.42 15.19
C PRO A 136 17.08 19.37 15.00
N GLU A 137 18.28 18.84 14.79
CA GLU A 137 19.52 19.60 14.53
C GLU A 137 19.37 20.55 13.33
N ILE A 138 18.55 20.16 12.34
CA ILE A 138 18.25 20.96 11.15
C ILE A 138 16.75 21.25 10.98
N LYS A 139 15.94 21.03 12.03
CA LYS A 139 14.49 21.23 12.05
C LYS A 139 13.78 20.56 10.88
N SER A 140 14.15 19.32 10.58
CA SER A 140 13.66 18.59 9.41
C SER A 140 13.37 17.14 9.76
N TYR A 141 12.65 16.47 8.87
CA TYR A 141 12.44 15.03 8.92
C TYR A 141 13.10 14.36 7.72
N VAL A 142 13.59 13.14 7.90
CA VAL A 142 14.05 12.30 6.78
C VAL A 142 13.20 11.06 6.72
N ILE A 143 12.59 10.80 5.55
CA ILE A 143 11.83 9.59 5.31
C ILE A 143 12.63 8.63 4.43
N ILE A 144 12.68 7.35 4.83
CA ILE A 144 13.18 6.25 3.99
C ILE A 144 11.97 5.40 3.60
N ILE A 145 11.76 5.27 2.29
CA ILE A 145 10.62 4.55 1.69
C ILE A 145 11.20 3.43 0.81
N PRO A 146 11.06 2.16 1.23
CA PRO A 146 11.27 1.01 0.34
C PRO A 146 10.38 1.08 -0.90
N ILE A 147 10.98 0.92 -2.06
CA ILE A 147 10.30 0.98 -3.36
C ILE A 147 10.36 -0.37 -4.08
N ILE A 148 9.61 -0.46 -5.19
CA ILE A 148 9.72 -1.54 -6.16
C ILE A 148 10.83 -1.18 -7.15
N ASP A 149 11.72 -2.13 -7.42
CA ASP A 149 12.72 -2.03 -8.47
C ASP A 149 12.73 -3.33 -9.29
N GLY A 150 12.43 -3.21 -10.59
CA GLY A 150 12.20 -4.36 -11.47
C GLY A 150 11.12 -5.30 -10.92
N SER A 151 11.51 -6.54 -10.67
CA SER A 151 10.64 -7.60 -10.13
C SER A 151 10.69 -7.72 -8.60
N PHE A 152 11.44 -6.86 -7.92
CA PHE A 152 11.63 -6.91 -6.48
C PHE A 152 10.84 -5.79 -5.81
N ARG A 153 10.12 -6.13 -4.74
CA ARG A 153 9.67 -5.14 -3.75
C ARG A 153 10.62 -5.15 -2.57
N SER A 154 10.62 -4.05 -1.82
CA SER A 154 11.40 -3.95 -0.58
C SER A 154 10.55 -3.55 0.62
N ALA A 155 11.02 -3.94 1.81
CA ALA A 155 10.51 -3.50 3.09
C ALA A 155 11.67 -3.45 4.10
N LEU A 156 11.55 -2.62 5.14
CA LEU A 156 12.53 -2.56 6.21
C LEU A 156 12.15 -3.55 7.33
N GLN A 157 13.16 -3.97 8.08
CA GLN A 157 13.01 -4.82 9.25
C GLN A 157 14.12 -4.48 10.27
N PRO A 158 13.95 -4.85 11.55
CA PRO A 158 14.99 -4.65 12.53
C PRO A 158 16.24 -5.48 12.23
N GLY A 159 17.40 -4.86 12.36
CA GLY A 159 18.69 -5.53 12.46
C GLY A 159 19.19 -5.60 13.90
N ASN A 160 20.26 -6.36 14.10
CA ASN A 160 20.97 -6.38 15.39
C ASN A 160 21.75 -5.07 15.58
N ASP A 161 22.07 -4.75 16.84
CA ASP A 161 22.95 -3.63 17.20
C ASP A 161 22.56 -2.28 16.56
N GLY A 162 21.27 -2.00 16.43
CA GLY A 162 20.74 -0.76 15.85
C GLY A 162 20.73 -0.69 14.33
N HIS A 163 21.09 -1.76 13.62
CA HIS A 163 21.04 -1.77 12.16
C HIS A 163 19.62 -1.70 11.62
N VAL A 164 19.43 -0.87 10.60
CA VAL A 164 18.26 -0.89 9.72
C VAL A 164 18.55 -1.86 8.58
N VAL A 165 17.67 -2.85 8.37
CA VAL A 165 17.87 -3.87 7.33
C VAL A 165 16.78 -3.73 6.28
N ILE A 166 17.18 -3.63 5.02
CA ILE A 166 16.27 -3.76 3.87
C ILE A 166 16.18 -5.25 3.49
N CYS A 167 14.96 -5.72 3.26
CA CYS A 167 14.68 -6.99 2.63
C CYS A 167 14.15 -6.69 1.23
N ALA A 168 14.80 -7.16 0.18
CA ALA A 168 14.30 -7.12 -1.19
C ALA A 168 13.88 -8.54 -1.58
N GLU A 169 12.66 -8.72 -2.07
CA GLU A 169 12.17 -10.04 -2.48
C GLU A 169 11.27 -9.97 -3.71
N SER A 170 11.35 -11.00 -4.55
CA SER A 170 10.56 -11.14 -5.77
C SER A 170 9.27 -11.94 -5.57
N GLY A 171 9.21 -12.75 -4.50
CA GLY A 171 8.10 -13.67 -4.24
C GLY A 171 8.02 -14.84 -5.24
N SER A 172 9.15 -15.18 -5.88
CA SER A 172 9.28 -16.35 -6.75
C SER A 172 10.72 -16.85 -6.76
N THR A 173 10.94 -18.08 -6.31
CA THR A 173 12.23 -18.78 -6.40
C THR A 173 12.60 -19.15 -7.83
N LEU A 174 11.64 -19.15 -8.76
CA LEU A 174 11.87 -19.40 -10.20
C LEU A 174 12.54 -18.23 -10.94
N LEU A 175 12.74 -17.09 -10.27
CA LEU A 175 13.42 -15.92 -10.83
C LEU A 175 14.94 -16.00 -10.61
N GLU A 176 15.56 -17.10 -11.05
CA GLU A 176 17.01 -17.15 -11.21
C GLU A 176 17.40 -16.57 -12.58
N GLU A 177 18.64 -16.07 -12.71
CA GLU A 177 19.18 -15.65 -14.01
C GLU A 177 19.03 -16.79 -15.01
N LYS A 178 18.14 -16.61 -16.00
CA LYS A 178 17.96 -17.59 -17.07
C LYS A 178 19.26 -17.66 -17.87
N SER A 179 19.91 -18.82 -17.83
CA SER A 179 21.02 -19.09 -18.75
C SER A 179 20.48 -19.07 -20.18
N VAL A 180 21.18 -18.37 -21.07
CA VAL A 180 20.86 -18.39 -22.50
C VAL A 180 21.01 -19.85 -22.96
N PRO A 181 19.94 -20.50 -23.44
CA PRO A 181 20.04 -21.89 -23.82
C PRO A 181 20.97 -22.02 -25.04
N ASN A 182 21.73 -23.11 -25.13
CA ASN A 182 22.57 -23.44 -26.29
C ASN A 182 21.79 -23.51 -27.63
N LEU A 183 20.46 -23.37 -27.58
CA LEU A 183 19.55 -23.20 -28.69
C LEU A 183 19.83 -21.89 -29.48
N VAL A 184 20.20 -20.81 -28.78
CA VAL A 184 20.39 -19.47 -29.38
C VAL A 184 21.66 -19.40 -30.26
N GLU A 185 22.60 -20.33 -30.07
CA GLU A 185 23.84 -20.42 -30.85
C GLU A 185 23.72 -21.36 -32.06
N LYS A 186 22.52 -21.87 -32.34
CA LYS A 186 22.28 -22.85 -33.40
C LYS A 186 21.47 -22.23 -34.55
N PHE A 187 21.68 -22.77 -35.74
CA PHE A 187 20.93 -22.43 -36.94
C PHE A 187 19.84 -23.48 -37.13
N ASP A 188 18.60 -23.04 -37.34
CA ASP A 188 17.41 -23.89 -37.23
C ASP A 188 16.27 -23.44 -38.14
N TRP A 189 15.22 -24.25 -38.22
CA TRP A 189 14.11 -24.04 -39.15
C TRP A 189 12.75 -24.25 -38.48
N CYS A 190 11.80 -23.37 -38.80
CA CYS A 190 10.43 -23.38 -38.29
C CYS A 190 9.45 -23.63 -39.44
N THR A 191 8.44 -24.47 -39.19
CA THR A 191 7.45 -24.90 -40.20
C THR A 191 6.37 -23.86 -40.51
N TRP A 192 6.20 -22.79 -39.71
CA TRP A 192 5.07 -21.85 -39.84
C TRP A 192 4.96 -21.22 -41.23
N ASP A 193 5.92 -20.41 -41.67
CA ASP A 193 5.82 -19.75 -42.99
C ASP A 193 5.97 -20.74 -44.16
N ALA A 194 6.54 -21.92 -43.89
CA ALA A 194 6.75 -22.95 -44.90
C ALA A 194 5.47 -23.73 -45.22
N PHE A 195 4.60 -23.95 -44.22
CA PHE A 195 3.44 -24.85 -44.35
C PHE A 195 2.13 -24.28 -43.82
N TYR A 196 2.17 -23.23 -43.00
CA TYR A 196 1.05 -22.73 -42.19
C TYR A 196 0.28 -23.90 -41.58
N LEU A 197 -1.03 -23.99 -41.81
CA LEU A 197 -1.90 -25.03 -41.24
C LEU A 197 -1.78 -26.42 -41.92
N THR A 198 -0.79 -26.64 -42.78
CA THR A 198 -0.64 -27.89 -43.57
C THR A 198 0.69 -28.60 -43.31
N VAL A 199 1.11 -28.63 -42.05
CA VAL A 199 2.37 -29.28 -41.64
C VAL A 199 2.22 -30.80 -41.74
N GLU A 200 2.87 -31.42 -42.73
CA GLU A 200 2.88 -32.87 -42.91
C GLU A 200 4.30 -33.47 -42.92
N PRO A 201 4.48 -34.75 -42.53
CA PRO A 201 5.80 -35.37 -42.43
C PRO A 201 6.62 -35.33 -43.73
N ALA A 202 5.96 -35.44 -44.90
CA ALA A 202 6.63 -35.39 -46.20
C ALA A 202 7.20 -34.00 -46.50
N GLY A 203 6.46 -32.94 -46.18
CA GLY A 203 6.90 -31.55 -46.32
C GLY A 203 8.08 -31.24 -45.40
N ILE A 204 7.99 -31.64 -44.12
CA ILE A 204 9.09 -31.49 -43.16
C ILE A 204 10.35 -32.20 -43.66
N TRP A 205 10.21 -33.45 -44.11
CA TRP A 205 11.34 -34.22 -44.65
C TRP A 205 11.98 -33.53 -45.84
N HIS A 206 11.18 -33.04 -46.78
CA HIS A 206 11.68 -32.34 -47.96
C HIS A 206 12.46 -31.09 -47.58
N GLY A 207 11.92 -30.22 -46.72
CA GLY A 207 12.63 -28.99 -46.32
C GLY A 207 13.91 -29.26 -45.55
N ILE A 208 13.95 -30.27 -44.66
CA ILE A 208 15.20 -30.69 -43.99
C ILE A 208 16.23 -31.21 -45.02
N ASN A 209 15.76 -31.94 -46.03
CA ASN A 209 16.61 -32.47 -47.09
C ASN A 209 17.18 -31.35 -47.97
N GLU A 210 16.41 -30.30 -48.28
CA GLU A 210 16.91 -29.13 -49.03
C GLU A 210 18.06 -28.42 -48.29
N PHE A 211 17.97 -28.24 -46.97
CA PHE A 211 19.08 -27.71 -46.19
C PHE A 211 20.31 -28.63 -46.28
N THR A 212 20.09 -29.94 -46.11
CA THR A 212 21.15 -30.95 -46.16
C THR A 212 21.87 -30.94 -47.50
N GLU A 213 21.13 -30.85 -48.61
CA GLU A 213 21.66 -30.75 -49.98
C GLU A 213 22.41 -29.42 -50.21
N ALA A 214 21.97 -28.33 -49.57
CA ALA A 214 22.66 -27.04 -49.59
C ALA A 214 23.91 -26.98 -48.67
N GLY A 215 24.25 -28.08 -47.97
CA GLY A 215 25.38 -28.15 -47.07
C GLY A 215 25.16 -27.47 -45.71
N VAL A 216 23.91 -27.18 -45.35
CA VAL A 216 23.50 -26.55 -44.09
C VAL A 216 22.68 -27.56 -43.29
N SER A 217 22.86 -27.64 -41.97
CA SER A 217 22.15 -28.62 -41.14
C SER A 217 21.50 -27.92 -39.95
N PRO A 218 20.17 -27.74 -39.96
CA PRO A 218 19.40 -27.33 -38.79
C PRO A 218 19.72 -28.23 -37.60
N ARG A 219 19.89 -27.68 -36.40
CA ARG A 219 20.26 -28.46 -35.19
C ARG A 219 19.05 -28.82 -34.33
N PHE A 220 17.91 -28.21 -34.60
CA PHE A 220 16.59 -28.54 -34.15
C PHE A 220 15.56 -28.05 -35.19
N LEU A 221 14.35 -28.59 -35.09
CA LEU A 221 13.21 -28.25 -35.94
C LEU A 221 12.10 -27.75 -35.04
N ILE A 222 11.51 -26.60 -35.37
CA ILE A 222 10.26 -26.14 -34.74
C ILE A 222 9.11 -26.58 -35.62
N VAL A 223 8.32 -27.53 -35.13
CA VAL A 223 7.05 -27.93 -35.74
C VAL A 223 5.96 -27.05 -35.14
N ASP A 224 5.66 -25.96 -35.85
CA ASP A 224 4.68 -24.93 -35.54
C ASP A 224 3.24 -25.38 -35.90
N ASP A 225 2.25 -24.57 -35.55
CA ASP A 225 0.81 -24.86 -35.67
C ASP A 225 0.41 -25.40 -37.05
N GLY A 226 -0.47 -26.41 -37.07
CA GLY A 226 -0.90 -27.11 -38.29
C GLY A 226 -0.51 -28.59 -38.37
N TRP A 227 0.28 -29.10 -37.43
CA TRP A 227 0.64 -30.53 -37.32
C TRP A 227 -0.36 -31.35 -36.52
N GLN A 228 -1.21 -30.69 -35.72
CA GLN A 228 -2.21 -31.31 -34.84
C GLN A 228 -3.60 -30.75 -35.17
N SER A 229 -4.61 -31.63 -35.24
CA SER A 229 -6.03 -31.26 -35.34
C SER A 229 -6.70 -31.55 -34.00
N ILE A 230 -7.53 -30.63 -33.51
CA ILE A 230 -8.32 -30.80 -32.29
C ILE A 230 -9.80 -30.90 -32.69
N SER A 231 -10.37 -32.10 -32.57
CA SER A 231 -11.82 -32.34 -32.68
C SER A 231 -12.29 -32.97 -31.37
N PHE A 232 -13.44 -32.54 -30.87
CA PHE A 232 -14.12 -33.15 -29.72
C PHE A 232 -15.17 -34.17 -30.18
N ASP A 233 -15.28 -35.31 -29.48
CA ASP A 233 -16.31 -36.33 -29.70
C ASP A 233 -17.62 -35.94 -28.99
N GLU A 234 -18.78 -36.34 -29.54
CA GLU A 234 -20.14 -35.86 -29.19
C GLU A 234 -20.63 -36.10 -27.73
N ASN A 235 -19.81 -36.64 -26.82
CA ASN A 235 -20.22 -36.97 -25.44
C ASN A 235 -19.15 -36.60 -24.38
N GLU A 236 -18.84 -35.31 -24.22
CA GLU A 236 -17.95 -34.83 -23.15
C GLU A 236 -18.59 -34.81 -21.74
N ASP A 237 -17.77 -35.11 -20.70
CA ASP A 237 -17.86 -34.83 -19.23
C ASP A 237 -16.81 -35.73 -18.51
N PRO A 238 -15.68 -35.25 -17.93
CA PRO A 238 -15.50 -35.24 -16.46
C PRO A 238 -14.41 -34.26 -15.92
N ASN A 239 -14.00 -33.26 -16.71
CA ASN A 239 -13.00 -32.22 -16.35
C ASN A 239 -13.55 -30.80 -16.59
N GLU A 240 -14.88 -30.62 -16.60
CA GLU A 240 -15.51 -29.31 -16.85
C GLU A 240 -15.71 -28.48 -15.58
N ASP A 241 -15.55 -27.16 -15.72
CA ASP A 241 -15.77 -26.16 -14.67
C ASP A 241 -17.24 -25.95 -14.29
N ALA A 242 -17.47 -25.53 -13.04
CA ALA A 242 -18.81 -25.27 -12.50
C ALA A 242 -19.57 -24.19 -13.28
N LYS A 243 -20.82 -24.49 -13.64
CA LYS A 243 -21.75 -23.52 -14.20
C LYS A 243 -22.19 -22.49 -13.14
N ASN A 244 -21.98 -21.22 -13.48
CA ASN A 244 -22.68 -19.99 -13.06
C ASN A 244 -21.88 -18.97 -12.22
N LEU A 245 -20.92 -18.30 -12.87
CA LEU A 245 -20.85 -16.83 -12.87
C LEU A 245 -21.30 -16.38 -14.28
N PRO A 246 -22.33 -15.52 -14.44
CA PRO A 246 -22.74 -15.05 -15.75
C PRO A 246 -21.54 -14.45 -16.49
N GLY A 247 -21.17 -15.05 -17.64
CA GLY A 247 -20.10 -14.53 -18.50
C GLY A 247 -18.66 -14.93 -18.15
N ALA A 248 -18.40 -15.92 -17.29
CA ALA A 248 -17.02 -16.27 -16.85
C ALA A 248 -16.54 -17.70 -17.18
N THR A 249 -17.33 -18.53 -17.86
CA THR A 249 -17.04 -19.96 -18.10
C THR A 249 -15.90 -20.25 -19.08
N TYR A 250 -15.28 -19.23 -19.67
CA TYR A 250 -14.13 -19.35 -20.58
C TYR A 250 -12.82 -18.89 -19.91
N LEU A 251 -12.85 -18.47 -18.64
CA LEU A 251 -11.66 -18.03 -17.92
C LEU A 251 -10.81 -19.26 -17.60
N ASN A 252 -9.53 -19.23 -17.98
CA ASN A 252 -8.57 -20.24 -17.55
C ASN A 252 -8.27 -20.05 -16.05
N ALA A 253 -8.95 -20.79 -15.19
CA ALA A 253 -8.84 -20.69 -13.74
C ALA A 253 -8.39 -22.03 -13.14
N LYS A 254 -7.59 -21.98 -12.07
CA LYS A 254 -7.24 -23.16 -11.26
C LYS A 254 -7.25 -22.82 -9.79
N ILE A 255 -7.55 -23.79 -8.93
CA ILE A 255 -7.26 -23.65 -7.50
C ILE A 255 -5.75 -23.79 -7.30
N THR A 256 -5.11 -22.72 -6.85
CA THR A 256 -3.67 -22.64 -6.57
C THR A 256 -3.44 -22.69 -5.07
N PRO A 257 -2.56 -23.58 -4.57
CA PRO A 257 -2.14 -23.58 -3.17
C PRO A 257 -1.50 -22.25 -2.78
N CYS A 258 -1.89 -21.73 -1.62
CA CYS A 258 -1.35 -20.48 -1.09
C CYS A 258 -0.15 -20.75 -0.18
N VAL A 259 0.91 -19.96 -0.30
CA VAL A 259 2.12 -20.08 0.50
C VAL A 259 2.38 -18.78 1.24
N LEU A 260 2.56 -18.85 2.55
CA LEU A 260 2.95 -17.68 3.35
C LEU A 260 4.43 -17.34 3.05
N LEU A 261 4.68 -16.13 2.54
CA LEU A 261 6.02 -15.69 2.21
C LEU A 261 6.88 -15.41 3.46
N PRO A 262 8.19 -15.70 3.44
CA PRO A 262 9.09 -15.44 4.58
C PRO A 262 9.22 -13.97 4.99
N GLY A 263 8.79 -13.02 4.15
CA GLY A 263 8.71 -11.59 4.50
C GLY A 263 7.67 -11.32 5.60
N LEU A 264 6.57 -12.07 5.61
CA LEU A 264 5.48 -11.94 6.57
C LEU A 264 5.72 -12.68 7.90
N ASP A 265 6.84 -13.39 8.03
CA ASP A 265 7.23 -14.06 9.26
C ASP A 265 7.32 -13.05 10.41
N GLY A 266 6.51 -13.22 11.46
CA GLY A 266 6.43 -12.32 12.60
C GLY A 266 5.36 -11.23 12.53
N THR A 267 4.50 -11.28 11.51
CA THR A 267 3.20 -10.61 11.54
C THR A 267 2.20 -11.41 12.38
N MET A 268 1.14 -10.75 12.84
CA MET A 268 0.04 -11.35 13.59
C MET A 268 -0.77 -12.31 12.72
N ASN A 269 -1.21 -13.41 13.30
CA ASN A 269 -2.14 -14.34 12.67
C ASN A 269 -3.43 -13.62 12.27
N ASP A 270 -3.98 -14.02 11.12
CA ASP A 270 -5.17 -13.44 10.54
C ASP A 270 -6.10 -14.57 10.07
N LEU A 271 -7.33 -14.55 10.57
CA LEU A 271 -8.30 -15.62 10.31
C LEU A 271 -8.62 -15.78 8.81
N ALA A 272 -8.61 -14.68 8.05
CA ALA A 272 -8.82 -14.74 6.61
C ALA A 272 -7.62 -15.41 5.91
N VAL A 273 -6.40 -15.09 6.33
CA VAL A 273 -5.19 -15.77 5.84
C VAL A 273 -5.24 -17.26 6.15
N ASP A 274 -5.58 -17.65 7.38
CA ASP A 274 -5.64 -19.05 7.79
C ASP A 274 -6.60 -19.85 6.89
N LYS A 275 -7.76 -19.27 6.57
CA LYS A 275 -8.75 -19.89 5.68
C LYS A 275 -8.27 -19.99 4.23
N VAL A 276 -7.54 -18.99 3.75
CA VAL A 276 -6.93 -19.00 2.42
C VAL A 276 -5.84 -20.06 2.32
N LEU A 277 -5.01 -20.20 3.35
CA LEU A 277 -3.96 -21.23 3.40
C LEU A 277 -4.55 -22.65 3.46
N GLU A 278 -5.66 -22.83 4.17
CA GLU A 278 -6.39 -24.11 4.24
C GLU A 278 -7.04 -24.49 2.90
N GLY A 279 -7.65 -23.53 2.21
CA GLY A 279 -8.47 -23.79 1.01
C GLY A 279 -7.76 -23.61 -0.35
N GLY A 280 -6.64 -22.88 -0.39
CA GLY A 280 -6.07 -22.37 -1.64
C GLY A 280 -6.91 -21.23 -2.24
N MET A 281 -6.47 -20.69 -3.37
CA MET A 281 -7.12 -19.57 -4.06
C MET A 281 -7.44 -19.93 -5.51
N GLY A 282 -8.66 -19.63 -5.95
CA GLY A 282 -9.00 -19.65 -7.38
C GLY A 282 -8.24 -18.55 -8.11
N LEU A 283 -7.24 -18.92 -8.90
CA LEU A 283 -6.41 -18.02 -9.66
C LEU A 283 -6.74 -18.12 -11.14
N VAL A 284 -7.09 -16.99 -11.75
CA VAL A 284 -7.25 -16.86 -13.20
C VAL A 284 -5.88 -16.58 -13.83
N HIS A 285 -5.60 -17.21 -14.97
CA HIS A 285 -4.37 -16.95 -15.70
C HIS A 285 -4.24 -15.45 -16.02
N LEU A 286 -3.03 -14.92 -15.91
CA LEU A 286 -2.72 -13.48 -16.00
C LEU A 286 -3.25 -12.81 -17.28
N ASP A 287 -3.27 -13.51 -18.42
CA ASP A 287 -3.84 -13.01 -19.68
C ASP A 287 -5.36 -12.77 -19.63
N TYR A 288 -6.05 -13.42 -18.69
CA TYR A 288 -7.50 -13.34 -18.50
C TYR A 288 -7.89 -12.45 -17.31
N ALA A 289 -6.94 -11.85 -16.59
CA ALA A 289 -7.22 -11.05 -15.40
C ALA A 289 -8.14 -9.84 -15.70
N SER A 290 -7.98 -9.21 -16.86
CA SER A 290 -8.88 -8.11 -17.27
C SER A 290 -10.32 -8.58 -17.47
N LEU A 291 -10.46 -9.78 -18.03
CA LEU A 291 -11.76 -10.35 -18.35
C LEU A 291 -12.48 -10.89 -17.11
N LEU A 292 -11.74 -11.37 -16.11
CA LEU A 292 -12.27 -11.70 -14.79
C LEU A 292 -13.00 -10.49 -14.18
N TYR A 293 -12.32 -9.35 -14.06
CA TYR A 293 -12.92 -8.15 -13.46
C TYR A 293 -14.03 -7.56 -14.33
N ASP A 294 -13.87 -7.54 -15.66
CA ASP A 294 -14.91 -7.02 -16.55
C ASP A 294 -16.17 -7.87 -16.52
N SER A 295 -16.07 -9.19 -16.47
CA SER A 295 -17.24 -10.08 -16.41
C SER A 295 -18.08 -9.83 -15.15
N MET A 296 -17.42 -9.63 -14.00
CA MET A 296 -18.11 -9.30 -12.75
C MET A 296 -18.70 -7.90 -12.78
N HIS A 297 -17.91 -6.89 -13.19
CA HIS A 297 -18.31 -5.49 -13.08
C HIS A 297 -19.30 -5.04 -14.16
N SER A 298 -19.22 -5.58 -15.37
CA SER A 298 -20.16 -5.26 -16.45
C SER A 298 -21.58 -5.68 -16.08
N TYR A 299 -21.77 -6.89 -15.57
CA TYR A 299 -23.07 -7.34 -15.04
C TYR A 299 -23.58 -6.42 -13.93
N LEU A 300 -22.73 -6.06 -12.96
CA LEU A 300 -23.11 -5.15 -11.87
C LEU A 300 -23.55 -3.78 -12.41
N SER A 301 -22.79 -3.22 -13.36
CA SER A 301 -23.11 -1.94 -14.00
C SER A 301 -24.43 -2.01 -14.78
N GLU A 302 -24.67 -3.09 -15.53
CA GLU A 302 -25.89 -3.33 -16.31
C GLU A 302 -27.15 -3.34 -15.44
N VAL A 303 -27.07 -3.87 -14.20
CA VAL A 303 -28.19 -3.87 -13.25
C VAL A 303 -28.29 -2.58 -12.41
N GLY A 304 -27.46 -1.58 -12.71
CA GLY A 304 -27.51 -0.24 -12.11
C GLY A 304 -26.63 -0.03 -10.88
N VAL A 305 -25.72 -0.97 -10.56
CA VAL A 305 -24.70 -0.76 -9.51
C VAL A 305 -23.64 0.23 -10.01
N THR A 306 -23.30 1.21 -9.17
CA THR A 306 -22.43 2.33 -9.57
C THR A 306 -20.99 2.22 -9.06
N GLY A 307 -20.69 1.16 -8.29
CA GLY A 307 -19.35 0.88 -7.81
C GLY A 307 -19.28 -0.36 -6.94
N VAL A 308 -18.08 -0.73 -6.53
CA VAL A 308 -17.79 -1.97 -5.81
C VAL A 308 -16.84 -1.72 -4.62
N LYS A 309 -16.95 -2.57 -3.60
CA LYS A 309 -15.87 -2.77 -2.63
C LYS A 309 -15.14 -4.05 -3.02
N VAL A 310 -13.82 -3.98 -3.21
CA VAL A 310 -13.00 -5.18 -3.45
C VAL A 310 -12.17 -5.44 -2.22
N ASP A 311 -12.43 -6.58 -1.59
CA ASP A 311 -11.73 -7.03 -0.39
C ASP A 311 -10.56 -7.95 -0.73
N VAL A 312 -9.67 -8.16 0.23
CA VAL A 312 -8.49 -9.03 0.11
C VAL A 312 -7.64 -8.72 -1.13
N ILE A 313 -7.51 -7.44 -1.51
CA ILE A 313 -6.81 -7.05 -2.76
C ILE A 313 -5.36 -7.54 -2.79
N HIS A 314 -4.72 -7.65 -1.63
CA HIS A 314 -3.32 -8.04 -1.54
C HIS A 314 -3.09 -9.57 -1.49
N ILE A 315 -4.12 -10.39 -1.75
CA ILE A 315 -4.03 -11.86 -1.75
C ILE A 315 -3.01 -12.46 -2.73
N LEU A 316 -2.70 -11.74 -3.81
CA LEU A 316 -1.87 -12.26 -4.90
C LEU A 316 -0.43 -12.58 -4.46
N GLU A 317 0.05 -12.03 -3.34
CA GLU A 317 1.40 -12.35 -2.81
C GLU A 317 1.54 -13.83 -2.38
N TYR A 318 0.42 -14.54 -2.16
CA TYR A 318 0.44 -15.95 -1.72
C TYR A 318 0.54 -16.97 -2.85
N VAL A 319 0.38 -16.54 -4.10
CA VAL A 319 0.30 -17.42 -5.27
C VAL A 319 1.21 -16.96 -6.40
N SER A 320 2.20 -16.12 -6.11
CA SER A 320 3.02 -15.47 -7.13
C SER A 320 4.16 -16.31 -7.71
N GLU A 321 4.49 -17.42 -7.05
CA GLU A 321 5.65 -18.27 -7.34
C GLU A 321 5.74 -18.67 -8.82
N GLU A 322 4.64 -19.17 -9.41
CA GLU A 322 4.61 -19.65 -10.80
C GLU A 322 4.34 -18.54 -11.84
N HIS A 323 4.20 -17.28 -11.39
CA HIS A 323 3.63 -16.19 -12.21
C HIS A 323 4.58 -14.99 -12.35
N GLY A 324 5.88 -15.24 -12.36
CA GLY A 324 6.90 -14.19 -12.52
C GLY A 324 7.12 -13.35 -11.27
N GLY A 325 6.69 -13.85 -10.11
CA GLY A 325 6.79 -13.16 -8.83
C GLY A 325 5.65 -12.17 -8.59
N ARG A 326 5.65 -11.62 -7.36
CA ARG A 326 4.51 -10.84 -6.85
C ARG A 326 4.27 -9.56 -7.64
N VAL A 327 5.33 -8.93 -8.14
CA VAL A 327 5.25 -7.67 -8.88
C VAL A 327 4.58 -7.87 -10.24
N GLU A 328 4.96 -8.89 -11.00
CA GLU A 328 4.38 -9.12 -12.34
C GLU A 328 2.94 -9.61 -12.28
N LEU A 329 2.64 -10.52 -11.35
CA LEU A 329 1.27 -10.99 -11.13
C LEU A 329 0.33 -9.83 -10.73
N THR A 330 0.76 -8.99 -9.76
CA THR A 330 -0.06 -7.85 -9.32
C THR A 330 -0.23 -6.79 -10.40
N LYS A 331 0.80 -6.52 -11.23
CA LYS A 331 0.65 -5.61 -12.39
C LYS A 331 -0.47 -6.07 -13.33
N ALA A 332 -0.51 -7.35 -13.69
CA ALA A 332 -1.54 -7.88 -14.59
C ALA A 332 -2.95 -7.74 -14.00
N TYR A 333 -3.12 -8.11 -12.73
CA TYR A 333 -4.40 -8.03 -12.04
C TYR A 333 -4.85 -6.58 -11.81
N TYR A 334 -3.96 -5.69 -11.37
CA TYR A 334 -4.29 -4.28 -11.19
C TYR A 334 -4.60 -3.60 -12.51
N LYS A 335 -3.90 -3.95 -13.60
CA LYS A 335 -4.29 -3.48 -14.94
C LYS A 335 -5.71 -3.92 -15.29
N GLY A 336 -6.04 -5.20 -15.10
CA GLY A 336 -7.38 -5.71 -15.36
C GLY A 336 -8.46 -5.04 -14.51
N LEU A 337 -8.18 -4.81 -13.23
CA LEU A 337 -9.07 -4.08 -12.34
C LEU A 337 -9.28 -2.64 -12.82
N ASN A 338 -8.20 -1.91 -13.10
CA ASN A 338 -8.25 -0.53 -13.60
C ASN A 338 -9.06 -0.41 -14.90
N ASP A 339 -8.83 -1.30 -15.87
CA ASP A 339 -9.54 -1.31 -17.16
C ASP A 339 -11.04 -1.55 -16.95
N SER A 340 -11.40 -2.49 -16.06
CA SER A 340 -12.78 -2.77 -15.71
C SER A 340 -13.47 -1.60 -15.00
N LEU A 341 -12.78 -0.92 -14.08
CA LEU A 341 -13.32 0.28 -13.40
C LEU A 341 -13.60 1.42 -14.39
N ALA A 342 -12.66 1.68 -15.29
CA ALA A 342 -12.78 2.72 -16.29
C ALA A 342 -13.98 2.48 -17.21
N LYS A 343 -14.22 1.22 -17.58
CA LYS A 343 -15.34 0.81 -18.43
C LYS A 343 -16.69 0.85 -17.70
N ASN A 344 -16.76 0.30 -16.49
CA ASN A 344 -18.04 -0.06 -15.87
C ASN A 344 -18.52 0.90 -14.78
N PHE A 345 -17.62 1.67 -14.14
CA PHE A 345 -17.95 2.52 -12.98
C PHE A 345 -17.36 3.94 -13.07
N ASN A 346 -17.29 4.49 -14.28
CA ASN A 346 -16.71 5.81 -14.58
C ASN A 346 -15.29 6.01 -14.04
N GLY A 347 -14.56 4.92 -13.81
CA GLY A 347 -13.21 4.92 -13.26
C GLY A 347 -13.09 5.15 -11.75
N SER A 348 -14.10 5.62 -11.02
CA SER A 348 -13.91 5.97 -9.59
C SER A 348 -14.76 5.15 -8.62
N GLY A 349 -15.67 4.31 -9.10
CA GLY A 349 -16.55 3.50 -8.25
C GLY A 349 -15.87 2.29 -7.61
N LEU A 350 -14.75 2.46 -6.89
CA LEU A 350 -14.15 1.40 -6.10
C LEU A 350 -13.63 1.86 -4.74
N ILE A 351 -13.94 1.07 -3.70
CA ILE A 351 -13.28 1.10 -2.39
C ILE A 351 -12.38 -0.14 -2.28
N SER A 352 -11.07 0.07 -2.15
CA SER A 352 -10.13 -1.02 -1.90
C SER A 352 -10.06 -1.36 -0.42
N SER A 353 -10.00 -2.65 -0.10
CA SER A 353 -9.86 -3.14 1.26
C SER A 353 -8.75 -4.19 1.33
N MET A 354 -8.11 -4.29 2.50
CA MET A 354 -6.99 -5.22 2.76
C MET A 354 -5.84 -5.02 1.76
N GLN A 355 -5.34 -3.78 1.67
CA GLN A 355 -4.43 -3.34 0.60
C GLN A 355 -3.10 -2.73 1.09
N GLN A 356 -2.83 -2.66 2.40
CA GLN A 356 -1.80 -1.75 2.97
C GLN A 356 -0.37 -2.25 2.82
N CYS A 357 0.06 -2.46 1.57
CA CYS A 357 1.42 -2.79 1.16
C CYS A 357 1.87 -1.79 0.07
N ASN A 358 3.15 -1.44 0.06
CA ASN A 358 3.73 -0.54 -0.93
C ASN A 358 3.52 -1.03 -2.38
N ASP A 359 3.42 -2.33 -2.62
CA ASP A 359 3.09 -2.91 -3.92
C ASP A 359 1.77 -2.34 -4.47
N PHE A 360 0.73 -2.35 -3.64
CA PHE A 360 -0.56 -1.81 -4.01
C PHE A 360 -0.47 -0.29 -4.22
N PHE A 361 0.23 0.42 -3.35
CA PHE A 361 0.36 1.87 -3.43
C PHE A 361 1.06 2.32 -4.73
N PHE A 362 2.09 1.60 -5.17
CA PHE A 362 2.83 1.93 -6.38
C PHE A 362 2.18 1.39 -7.66
N LEU A 363 1.50 0.24 -7.61
CA LEU A 363 1.01 -0.45 -8.82
C LEU A 363 -0.53 -0.38 -8.99
N GLY A 364 -1.28 -0.33 -7.89
CA GLY A 364 -2.74 -0.48 -7.85
C GLY A 364 -3.52 0.84 -7.86
N THR A 365 -2.89 1.98 -7.56
CA THR A 365 -3.57 3.26 -7.32
C THR A 365 -3.85 4.10 -8.57
N LYS A 366 -3.62 3.56 -9.77
CA LYS A 366 -3.84 4.30 -11.03
C LYS A 366 -5.29 4.77 -11.18
N GLN A 367 -6.26 3.87 -10.98
CA GLN A 367 -7.69 4.16 -11.08
C GLN A 367 -8.38 4.11 -9.71
N ILE A 368 -7.83 3.33 -8.78
CA ILE A 368 -8.35 3.18 -7.41
C ILE A 368 -8.05 4.44 -6.61
N SER A 369 -9.09 5.11 -6.14
CA SER A 369 -8.98 6.42 -5.49
C SER A 369 -9.41 6.43 -4.01
N ILE A 370 -10.00 5.34 -3.49
CA ILE A 370 -10.40 5.19 -2.10
C ILE A 370 -9.91 3.84 -1.57
N GLY A 371 -9.36 3.81 -0.36
CA GLY A 371 -8.95 2.55 0.26
C GLY A 371 -8.94 2.56 1.79
N ARG A 372 -9.26 1.40 2.39
CA ARG A 372 -9.33 1.20 3.84
C ARG A 372 -8.03 1.55 4.54
N ALA A 373 -8.11 2.47 5.50
CA ALA A 373 -7.00 3.08 6.23
C ALA A 373 -6.62 2.34 7.52
N GLY A 374 -7.46 1.44 8.01
CA GLY A 374 -7.15 0.59 9.16
C GLY A 374 -7.83 -0.76 9.07
N ASP A 375 -7.41 -1.65 9.97
CA ASP A 375 -8.11 -2.91 10.28
C ASP A 375 -9.58 -2.65 10.66
N ASP A 376 -10.38 -3.70 10.75
CA ASP A 376 -11.82 -3.58 10.94
C ASP A 376 -12.19 -2.87 12.25
N PHE A 377 -13.27 -2.09 12.18
CA PHE A 377 -13.97 -1.62 13.36
C PHE A 377 -14.58 -2.81 14.13
N TRP A 378 -14.06 -3.06 15.33
CA TRP A 378 -14.57 -4.10 16.22
C TRP A 378 -15.34 -3.49 17.39
N PHE A 379 -16.63 -3.80 17.50
CA PHE A 379 -17.46 -3.41 18.65
C PHE A 379 -17.33 -4.39 19.84
N GLN A 380 -16.69 -5.54 19.65
CA GLN A 380 -16.32 -6.53 20.67
C GLN A 380 -14.95 -7.11 20.33
N ASP A 381 -14.11 -7.39 21.34
CA ASP A 381 -12.83 -8.05 21.09
C ASP A 381 -13.05 -9.49 20.62
N PRO A 382 -12.54 -9.87 19.44
CA PRO A 382 -12.64 -11.25 18.95
C PRO A 382 -11.94 -12.26 19.87
N SER A 383 -11.02 -11.81 20.74
CA SER A 383 -10.33 -12.66 21.73
C SER A 383 -11.05 -12.75 23.08
N GLY A 384 -12.19 -12.07 23.25
CA GLY A 384 -13.04 -12.15 24.44
C GLY A 384 -12.65 -11.25 25.61
N ASP A 385 -11.77 -10.26 25.43
CA ASP A 385 -11.52 -9.22 26.44
C ASP A 385 -12.76 -8.32 26.60
N LEU A 386 -13.30 -8.28 27.81
CA LEU A 386 -14.45 -7.43 28.15
C LEU A 386 -14.17 -5.95 27.94
N MET A 387 -12.93 -5.50 28.08
CA MET A 387 -12.52 -4.10 27.83
C MET A 387 -12.19 -3.83 26.35
N GLY A 388 -12.24 -4.87 25.52
CA GLY A 388 -12.09 -4.81 24.07
C GLY A 388 -12.90 -3.70 23.40
N VAL A 389 -14.13 -3.51 23.87
CA VAL A 389 -15.06 -2.50 23.34
C VAL A 389 -14.51 -1.08 23.40
N TYR A 390 -13.55 -0.77 24.27
CA TYR A 390 -12.95 0.56 24.40
C TYR A 390 -11.59 0.67 23.72
N TRP A 391 -10.67 -0.24 24.05
CA TRP A 391 -9.29 -0.08 23.61
C TRP A 391 -9.11 -0.36 22.12
N LEU A 392 -9.96 -1.21 21.51
CA LEU A 392 -9.97 -1.41 20.05
C LEU A 392 -10.27 -0.11 19.31
N GLN A 393 -11.04 0.81 19.92
CA GLN A 393 -11.40 2.09 19.29
C GLN A 393 -10.19 3.02 19.21
N GLY A 394 -9.35 3.04 20.25
CA GLY A 394 -8.07 3.74 20.25
C GLY A 394 -7.12 3.18 19.19
N VAL A 395 -7.01 1.85 19.11
CA VAL A 395 -6.21 1.15 18.10
C VAL A 395 -6.68 1.48 16.68
N HIS A 396 -7.98 1.41 16.42
CA HIS A 396 -8.59 1.75 15.13
C HIS A 396 -8.28 3.19 14.69
N MET A 397 -8.40 4.14 15.62
CA MET A 397 -8.10 5.55 15.38
C MET A 397 -6.63 5.77 15.01
N ILE A 398 -5.72 5.02 15.63
CA ILE A 398 -4.29 5.10 15.34
C ILE A 398 -3.97 4.48 13.98
N HIS A 399 -4.55 3.33 13.66
CA HIS A 399 -4.42 2.73 12.33
C HIS A 399 -4.84 3.73 11.26
N CYS A 400 -6.07 4.27 11.37
CA CYS A 400 -6.61 5.15 10.35
C CYS A 400 -5.83 6.45 10.21
N SER A 401 -5.51 7.14 11.32
CA SER A 401 -4.85 8.45 11.28
C SER A 401 -3.40 8.38 10.82
N TYR A 402 -2.61 7.43 11.31
CA TYR A 402 -1.20 7.34 10.94
C TYR A 402 -1.00 6.74 9.54
N ASN A 403 -1.79 5.73 9.14
CA ASN A 403 -1.72 5.23 7.75
C ASN A 403 -2.15 6.31 6.74
N SER A 404 -3.06 7.21 7.12
CA SER A 404 -3.48 8.34 6.27
C SER A 404 -2.32 9.27 5.88
N MET A 405 -1.22 9.32 6.64
CA MET A 405 -0.03 10.10 6.28
C MET A 405 0.57 9.66 4.94
N TRP A 406 0.61 8.35 4.69
CA TRP A 406 1.14 7.76 3.46
C TRP A 406 0.04 7.60 2.41
N MET A 407 -1.09 7.02 2.81
CA MET A 407 -2.20 6.74 1.90
C MET A 407 -2.76 8.00 1.25
N GLY A 408 -2.91 9.08 2.03
CA GLY A 408 -3.46 10.36 1.57
C GLY A 408 -2.67 11.04 0.44
N GLN A 409 -1.43 10.60 0.18
CA GLN A 409 -0.62 11.09 -0.94
C GLN A 409 -1.00 10.44 -2.28
N MET A 410 -1.81 9.38 -2.26
CA MET A 410 -2.15 8.55 -3.41
C MET A 410 -3.65 8.35 -3.55
N ILE A 411 -4.35 8.04 -2.45
CA ILE A 411 -5.77 7.73 -2.42
C ILE A 411 -6.44 8.38 -1.21
N VAL A 412 -7.76 8.52 -1.24
CA VAL A 412 -8.57 8.96 -0.10
C VAL A 412 -8.63 7.82 0.92
N PRO A 413 -8.14 8.04 2.16
CA PRO A 413 -8.21 7.03 3.20
C PRO A 413 -9.66 6.85 3.68
N ASP A 414 -10.12 5.61 3.67
CA ASP A 414 -11.41 5.19 4.21
C ASP A 414 -11.23 4.68 5.64
N TRP A 415 -11.82 5.40 6.62
CA TRP A 415 -11.66 5.12 8.06
C TRP A 415 -12.62 4.03 8.56
N ASP A 416 -13.21 3.27 7.64
CA ASP A 416 -14.17 2.21 7.87
C ASP A 416 -15.53 2.70 8.39
N MET A 417 -16.51 1.80 8.27
CA MET A 417 -17.80 1.91 8.91
C MET A 417 -17.66 2.06 10.41
N PHE A 418 -18.68 2.66 11.01
CA PHE A 418 -18.90 2.54 12.45
C PHE A 418 -20.40 2.33 12.70
N GLN A 419 -20.74 1.80 13.85
CA GLN A 419 -22.16 1.75 14.25
C GLN A 419 -22.56 3.12 14.84
N SER A 420 -23.84 3.46 14.92
CA SER A 420 -24.30 4.71 15.55
C SER A 420 -24.86 4.49 16.96
N ASP A 421 -25.17 3.25 17.34
CA ASP A 421 -25.85 2.85 18.57
C ASP A 421 -24.95 2.15 19.60
N GLN A 422 -23.67 1.96 19.28
CA GLN A 422 -22.68 1.38 20.19
C GLN A 422 -22.14 2.39 21.20
N LEU A 423 -21.55 1.84 22.25
CA LEU A 423 -20.99 2.56 23.40
C LEU A 423 -20.00 3.68 23.02
N CYS A 424 -19.18 3.45 22.00
CA CYS A 424 -18.17 4.41 21.52
C CYS A 424 -18.63 5.19 20.27
N ALA A 425 -19.94 5.24 19.95
CA ALA A 425 -20.44 5.83 18.70
C ALA A 425 -20.04 7.30 18.53
N LYS A 426 -20.18 8.12 19.57
CA LYS A 426 -19.81 9.54 19.52
C LYS A 426 -18.31 9.77 19.31
N TYR A 427 -17.47 8.88 19.86
CA TYR A 427 -16.02 8.90 19.64
C TYR A 427 -15.68 8.69 18.15
N HIS A 428 -16.35 7.74 17.49
CA HIS A 428 -16.18 7.49 16.04
C HIS A 428 -16.85 8.54 15.15
N ALA A 429 -18.04 9.02 15.53
CA ALA A 429 -18.73 10.11 14.84
C ALA A 429 -17.87 11.38 14.85
N GLY A 430 -17.29 11.72 16.00
CA GLY A 430 -16.39 12.85 16.16
C GLY A 430 -15.22 12.78 15.17
N SER A 431 -14.54 11.64 15.06
CA SER A 431 -13.45 11.49 14.10
C SER A 431 -13.89 11.46 12.64
N ARG A 432 -15.07 10.92 12.33
CA ARG A 432 -15.63 10.86 10.97
C ARG A 432 -16.08 12.24 10.47
N ALA A 433 -16.47 13.13 11.38
CA ALA A 433 -16.85 14.50 11.05
C ALA A 433 -15.74 15.30 10.36
N PHE A 434 -14.48 14.91 10.53
CA PHE A 434 -13.35 15.63 9.93
C PHE A 434 -12.23 14.72 9.39
N CYS A 435 -12.47 13.41 9.23
CA CYS A 435 -11.46 12.49 8.67
C CYS A 435 -11.12 12.79 7.20
N GLY A 436 -12.04 13.43 6.46
CA GLY A 436 -11.87 13.74 5.04
C GLY A 436 -12.11 12.57 4.07
N GLY A 437 -12.55 11.43 4.61
CA GLY A 437 -12.92 10.23 3.87
C GLY A 437 -14.45 10.03 3.81
N PRO A 438 -14.90 8.88 3.30
CA PRO A 438 -16.32 8.51 3.33
C PRO A 438 -16.82 8.33 4.77
N VAL A 439 -18.11 8.59 4.98
CA VAL A 439 -18.83 8.36 6.25
C VAL A 439 -20.03 7.49 5.96
N TYR A 440 -20.04 6.28 6.53
CA TYR A 440 -21.10 5.29 6.32
C TYR A 440 -21.18 4.36 7.55
N LEU A 441 -22.35 3.77 7.75
CA LEU A 441 -22.70 3.05 8.97
C LEU A 441 -22.87 1.55 8.74
N SER A 442 -22.76 0.78 9.81
CA SER A 442 -22.99 -0.67 9.82
C SER A 442 -23.96 -1.13 10.92
N ASP A 443 -24.87 -0.24 11.32
CA ASP A 443 -25.89 -0.52 12.33
C ASP A 443 -26.76 -1.70 11.94
N PHE A 444 -27.28 -2.40 12.95
CA PHE A 444 -28.37 -3.32 12.73
C PHE A 444 -29.64 -2.56 12.30
N VAL A 445 -30.40 -3.18 11.40
CA VAL A 445 -31.67 -2.62 10.94
C VAL A 445 -32.60 -2.38 12.13
N GLY A 446 -33.01 -1.13 12.31
CA GLY A 446 -33.90 -0.70 13.40
C GLY A 446 -33.19 -0.13 14.63
N SER A 447 -31.85 -0.11 14.66
CA SER A 447 -31.08 0.40 15.80
C SER A 447 -30.45 1.77 15.60
N HIS A 448 -30.69 2.44 14.46
CA HIS A 448 -30.04 3.72 14.14
C HIS A 448 -30.25 4.83 15.19
N ASP A 449 -29.17 5.44 15.66
CA ASP A 449 -29.21 6.70 16.42
C ASP A 449 -29.32 7.89 15.44
N PHE A 450 -30.56 8.20 15.05
CA PHE A 450 -30.81 9.32 14.15
C PHE A 450 -30.40 10.70 14.69
N ASP A 451 -30.26 10.87 16.02
CA ASP A 451 -29.83 12.14 16.60
C ASP A 451 -28.33 12.33 16.46
N LEU A 452 -27.54 11.25 16.55
CA LEU A 452 -26.13 11.27 16.20
C LEU A 452 -25.92 11.43 14.70
N ILE A 453 -26.66 10.68 13.87
CA ILE A 453 -26.52 10.71 12.40
C ILE A 453 -26.77 12.12 11.82
N LYS A 454 -27.81 12.82 12.30
CA LYS A 454 -28.12 14.20 11.88
C LYS A 454 -27.04 15.22 12.22
N LYS A 455 -26.07 14.88 13.09
CA LYS A 455 -24.89 15.73 13.36
C LYS A 455 -23.79 15.56 12.31
N LEU A 456 -23.81 14.46 11.54
CA LEU A 456 -22.81 14.13 10.53
C LEU A 456 -23.28 14.36 9.09
N VAL A 457 -24.58 14.21 8.84
CA VAL A 457 -25.13 14.18 7.48
C VAL A 457 -26.25 15.21 7.33
N HIS A 458 -26.24 15.93 6.21
CA HIS A 458 -27.32 16.84 5.83
C HIS A 458 -28.59 16.08 5.41
N PRO A 459 -29.78 16.71 5.46
CA PRO A 459 -31.03 16.05 5.07
C PRO A 459 -31.08 15.51 3.63
N ASP A 460 -30.22 16.02 2.73
CA ASP A 460 -30.10 15.57 1.34
C ASP A 460 -29.10 14.40 1.17
N GLY A 461 -28.52 13.91 2.26
CA GLY A 461 -27.54 12.82 2.27
C GLY A 461 -26.09 13.26 2.06
N THR A 462 -25.82 14.56 1.88
CA THR A 462 -24.44 15.05 1.75
C THR A 462 -23.72 15.13 3.11
N VAL A 463 -22.40 14.90 3.10
CA VAL A 463 -21.53 14.98 4.28
C VAL A 463 -20.68 16.26 4.17
N PRO A 464 -20.59 17.10 5.22
CA PRO A 464 -19.74 18.28 5.24
C PRO A 464 -18.27 17.88 5.42
N ASN A 465 -17.68 17.28 4.39
CA ASN A 465 -16.32 16.76 4.42
C ASN A 465 -15.26 17.86 4.56
N CYS A 466 -14.19 17.53 5.27
CA CYS A 466 -12.96 18.31 5.26
C CYS A 466 -12.22 18.22 3.91
N LEU A 467 -11.33 19.18 3.67
CA LEU A 467 -10.63 19.38 2.40
C LEU A 467 -9.51 18.36 2.17
N HIS A 468 -8.88 17.87 3.23
CA HIS A 468 -7.79 16.90 3.18
C HIS A 468 -8.14 15.65 3.99
N CYS A 469 -7.23 14.68 4.10
CA CYS A 469 -7.34 13.64 5.11
C CYS A 469 -6.88 14.18 6.48
N ALA A 470 -7.49 13.70 7.57
CA ALA A 470 -7.04 14.06 8.91
C ALA A 470 -5.69 13.40 9.21
N LEU A 471 -4.74 14.18 9.74
CA LEU A 471 -3.38 13.73 10.04
C LEU A 471 -3.02 13.99 11.51
N PRO A 472 -2.16 13.15 12.12
CA PRO A 472 -1.62 13.43 13.45
C PRO A 472 -0.89 14.77 13.49
N THR A 473 -0.99 15.48 14.62
CA THR A 473 -0.21 16.71 14.86
C THR A 473 1.27 16.36 15.06
N ARG A 474 2.17 17.31 14.74
CA ARG A 474 3.63 17.08 14.85
C ARG A 474 4.09 16.57 16.20
N ASP A 475 3.48 17.04 17.29
CA ASP A 475 3.85 16.65 18.65
C ASP A 475 3.42 15.23 19.06
N CYS A 476 2.63 14.55 18.22
CA CYS A 476 2.27 13.14 18.35
C CYS A 476 3.18 12.21 17.54
N LEU A 477 3.89 12.69 16.50
CA LEU A 477 4.55 11.83 15.51
C LEU A 477 5.54 10.83 16.12
N PHE A 478 6.37 11.26 17.06
CA PHE A 478 7.41 10.44 17.70
C PHE A 478 7.02 9.96 19.10
N LYS A 479 5.72 9.95 19.40
CA LYS A 479 5.18 9.47 20.68
C LYS A 479 4.24 8.30 20.44
N ASN A 480 4.00 7.54 21.50
CA ASN A 480 3.08 6.41 21.48
C ASN A 480 1.74 6.80 22.15
N PRO A 481 0.73 7.23 21.38
CA PRO A 481 -0.60 7.58 21.91
C PRO A 481 -1.45 6.38 22.35
N LEU A 482 -0.95 5.16 22.16
CA LEU A 482 -1.67 3.92 22.46
C LEU A 482 -1.44 3.39 23.87
N PHE A 483 -0.24 3.57 24.44
CA PHE A 483 0.08 2.97 25.76
C PHE A 483 1.25 3.64 26.50
N ASP A 484 1.57 4.91 26.25
CA ASP A 484 2.58 5.63 27.04
C ASP A 484 2.03 6.30 28.33
N GLY A 485 0.71 6.23 28.54
CA GLY A 485 0.00 6.77 29.69
C GLY A 485 -0.10 8.29 29.75
N LYS A 486 0.32 9.02 28.71
CA LYS A 486 0.40 10.50 28.75
C LYS A 486 0.02 11.21 27.44
N THR A 487 0.17 10.56 26.30
CA THR A 487 -0.02 11.21 25.00
C THR A 487 -1.46 11.01 24.50
N ALA A 488 -2.18 12.11 24.29
CA ALA A 488 -3.44 12.08 23.55
C ALA A 488 -3.14 12.08 22.05
N LEU A 489 -3.94 11.34 21.27
CA LEU A 489 -3.93 11.48 19.82
C LEU A 489 -4.57 12.83 19.48
N LYS A 490 -3.80 13.72 18.88
CA LYS A 490 -4.34 14.93 18.25
C LYS A 490 -4.27 14.77 16.75
N ILE A 491 -5.39 15.01 16.09
CA ILE A 491 -5.51 14.95 14.63
C ILE A 491 -6.15 16.24 14.12
N TRP A 492 -5.68 16.73 12.98
CA TRP A 492 -6.12 18.00 12.42
C TRP A 492 -6.47 17.89 10.94
N ASN A 493 -7.28 18.83 10.46
CA ASN A 493 -7.68 18.97 9.06
C ASN A 493 -8.16 20.40 8.76
N PHE A 494 -8.53 20.69 7.52
CA PHE A 494 -9.23 21.92 7.13
C PHE A 494 -10.65 21.61 6.69
N ASN A 495 -11.61 22.46 7.08
CA ASN A 495 -12.88 22.58 6.38
C ASN A 495 -12.85 23.85 5.51
N LYS A 496 -13.96 24.16 4.83
CA LYS A 496 -14.07 25.35 3.97
C LYS A 496 -13.86 26.70 4.71
N PHE A 497 -14.02 26.71 6.04
CA PHE A 497 -14.05 27.92 6.85
C PHE A 497 -12.86 28.07 7.80
N GLY A 498 -12.04 27.04 7.99
CA GLY A 498 -10.91 27.09 8.92
C GLY A 498 -10.31 25.72 9.24
N GLY A 499 -9.40 25.72 10.21
CA GLY A 499 -8.78 24.52 10.76
C GLY A 499 -9.69 23.80 11.77
N VAL A 500 -9.64 22.49 11.77
CA VAL A 500 -10.32 21.59 12.71
C VAL A 500 -9.26 20.76 13.41
N ILE A 501 -9.37 20.60 14.73
CA ILE A 501 -8.51 19.73 15.53
C ILE A 501 -9.36 18.93 16.51
N GLY A 502 -9.08 17.63 16.62
CA GLY A 502 -9.69 16.74 17.60
C GLY A 502 -8.64 16.07 18.48
N GLY A 503 -8.92 15.99 19.78
CA GLY A 503 -8.12 15.26 20.75
C GLY A 503 -8.83 14.00 21.22
N PHE A 504 -8.15 12.87 21.17
CA PHE A 504 -8.69 11.55 21.50
C PHE A 504 -7.78 10.84 22.50
N ASN A 505 -8.37 10.25 23.53
CA ASN A 505 -7.67 9.32 24.40
C ASN A 505 -7.68 7.93 23.75
N CYS A 506 -6.57 7.55 23.11
CA CYS A 506 -6.39 6.24 22.47
C CYS A 506 -5.64 5.24 23.37
N GLN A 507 -5.39 5.59 24.63
CA GLN A 507 -4.60 4.79 25.54
C GLN A 507 -5.29 3.48 25.88
N GLY A 508 -4.51 2.43 26.08
CA GLY A 508 -5.02 1.18 26.62
C GLY A 508 -4.72 -0.09 25.82
N ALA A 509 -4.25 0.00 24.59
CA ALA A 509 -3.86 -1.20 23.84
C ALA A 509 -2.93 -0.87 22.70
N GLY A 510 -2.10 -1.83 22.29
CA GLY A 510 -1.29 -1.66 21.09
C GLY A 510 -0.50 -2.91 20.75
N TRP A 511 0.37 -2.77 19.75
CA TRP A 511 1.24 -3.84 19.29
C TRP A 511 2.23 -4.28 20.38
N ASP A 512 2.24 -5.59 20.67
CA ASP A 512 3.26 -6.25 21.47
C ASP A 512 4.20 -7.05 20.54
N PRO A 513 5.44 -6.59 20.30
CA PRO A 513 6.40 -7.28 19.43
C PRO A 513 6.78 -8.69 19.88
N LYS A 514 6.63 -9.01 21.18
CA LYS A 514 6.99 -10.33 21.72
C LYS A 514 5.90 -11.35 21.47
N GLU A 515 4.65 -10.94 21.66
CA GLU A 515 3.48 -11.78 21.43
C GLU A 515 2.96 -11.70 19.98
N GLN A 516 3.48 -10.75 19.19
CA GLN A 516 3.11 -10.50 17.79
C GLN A 516 1.60 -10.32 17.61
N ARG A 517 0.99 -9.53 18.50
CA ARG A 517 -0.43 -9.22 18.46
C ARG A 517 -0.73 -7.87 19.10
N ILE A 518 -1.93 -7.36 18.81
CA ILE A 518 -2.51 -6.26 19.59
C ILE A 518 -2.97 -6.80 20.94
N LYS A 519 -2.62 -6.08 22.02
CA LYS A 519 -2.94 -6.48 23.39
C LYS A 519 -3.37 -5.26 24.21
N GLY A 520 -4.33 -5.49 25.12
CA GLY A 520 -4.73 -4.52 26.14
C GLY A 520 -3.67 -4.33 27.23
N PHE A 521 -3.49 -3.08 27.64
CA PHE A 521 -2.66 -2.61 28.75
C PHE A 521 -3.55 -1.88 29.77
N PRO A 522 -4.23 -2.61 30.67
CA PRO A 522 -5.22 -2.01 31.56
C PRO A 522 -4.70 -0.89 32.46
N ASP A 523 -3.42 -0.92 32.79
CA ASP A 523 -2.77 0.14 33.56
C ASP A 523 -2.75 1.50 32.84
N CYS A 524 -3.00 1.51 31.53
CA CYS A 524 -3.10 2.71 30.70
C CYS A 524 -4.55 3.21 30.53
N TYR A 525 -5.57 2.51 31.04
CA TYR A 525 -6.98 2.95 31.04
C TYR A 525 -7.19 4.07 32.07
N LYS A 526 -6.59 5.24 31.83
CA LYS A 526 -6.63 6.37 32.73
C LYS A 526 -6.99 7.64 31.96
N PRO A 527 -7.68 8.60 32.61
CA PRO A 527 -7.81 9.93 32.06
C PRO A 527 -6.43 10.54 31.84
N ILE A 528 -6.26 11.22 30.71
CA ILE A 528 -5.06 11.97 30.37
C ILE A 528 -5.42 13.44 30.18
N HIS A 529 -4.45 14.31 30.41
CA HIS A 529 -4.58 15.74 30.14
C HIS A 529 -3.78 16.08 28.88
N CYS A 530 -4.40 16.81 27.97
CA CYS A 530 -3.72 17.35 26.79
C CYS A 530 -4.10 18.82 26.58
N SER A 531 -3.30 19.50 25.78
CA SER A 531 -3.62 20.84 25.29
C SER A 531 -3.60 20.82 23.77
N VAL A 532 -4.52 21.58 23.19
CA VAL A 532 -4.55 21.88 21.76
C VAL A 532 -4.13 23.32 21.58
N HIS A 533 -3.29 23.58 20.58
CA HIS A 533 -2.85 24.92 20.24
C HIS A 533 -3.05 25.19 18.76
N VAL A 534 -3.24 26.45 18.37
CA VAL A 534 -3.43 26.81 16.95
C VAL A 534 -2.25 26.38 16.07
N SER A 535 -1.04 26.34 16.64
CA SER A 535 0.16 25.87 15.95
C SER A 535 0.21 24.36 15.71
N ASP A 536 -0.73 23.60 16.27
CA ASP A 536 -0.84 22.16 16.01
C ASP A 536 -1.45 21.88 14.62
N ILE A 537 -2.04 22.89 13.99
CA ILE A 537 -2.58 22.84 12.63
C ILE A 537 -1.52 23.36 11.65
N GLU A 538 -1.29 22.63 10.56
CA GLU A 538 -0.34 23.03 9.52
C GLU A 538 -0.98 24.03 8.55
N TRP A 539 -1.15 25.27 9.01
CA TRP A 539 -1.76 26.38 8.26
C TRP A 539 -1.10 26.67 6.92
N ASP A 540 0.15 26.27 6.72
CA ASP A 540 0.86 26.41 5.44
C ASP A 540 0.40 25.42 4.37
N GLN A 541 -0.33 24.36 4.74
CA GLN A 541 -0.93 23.41 3.79
C GLN A 541 -2.19 23.98 3.11
N ASN A 542 -2.74 25.09 3.59
CA ASN A 542 -3.84 25.80 2.95
C ASN A 542 -3.59 27.32 2.97
N LEU A 543 -3.04 27.85 1.87
CA LEU A 543 -2.67 29.26 1.73
C LEU A 543 -3.84 30.24 1.90
N GLU A 544 -5.06 29.84 1.52
CA GLU A 544 -6.26 30.67 1.68
C GLU A 544 -6.59 30.86 3.17
N LEU A 545 -6.44 29.80 3.97
CA LEU A 545 -6.72 29.79 5.40
C LEU A 545 -5.51 30.14 6.27
N ALA A 546 -4.30 30.24 5.69
CA ALA A 546 -3.05 30.42 6.43
C ALA A 546 -3.04 31.64 7.37
N HIS A 547 -3.77 32.70 7.00
CA HIS A 547 -3.90 33.91 7.82
C HIS A 547 -4.65 33.66 9.15
N MET A 548 -5.52 32.65 9.22
CA MET A 548 -6.28 32.32 10.42
C MET A 548 -5.40 31.79 11.54
N GLY A 549 -4.29 31.12 11.23
CA GLY A 549 -3.30 30.69 12.23
C GLY A 549 -2.56 31.83 12.93
N LYS A 550 -2.79 33.08 12.51
CA LYS A 550 -2.23 34.30 13.08
C LYS A 550 -3.29 35.20 13.72
N ALA A 551 -4.52 34.71 13.88
CA ALA A 551 -5.56 35.47 14.56
C ALA A 551 -5.17 35.74 16.02
N GLU A 552 -5.57 36.91 16.53
CA GLU A 552 -5.32 37.31 17.92
C GLU A 552 -6.23 36.55 18.91
N GLU A 553 -7.44 36.18 18.46
CA GLU A 553 -8.46 35.49 19.25
C GLU A 553 -9.04 34.31 18.47
N TYR A 554 -9.35 33.23 19.20
CA TYR A 554 -9.97 32.02 18.65
C TYR A 554 -11.22 31.66 19.45
N ILE A 555 -12.27 31.23 18.75
CA ILE A 555 -13.47 30.68 19.38
C ILE A 555 -13.30 29.17 19.47
N VAL A 556 -13.30 28.63 20.69
CA VAL A 556 -13.23 27.19 20.94
C VAL A 556 -14.65 26.68 21.19
N HIS A 557 -15.11 25.75 20.35
CA HIS A 557 -16.35 25.01 20.58
C HIS A 557 -16.01 23.66 21.22
N LEU A 558 -16.24 23.53 22.52
CA LEU A 558 -16.05 22.27 23.24
C LEU A 558 -17.36 21.48 23.21
N ASN A 559 -17.33 20.31 22.57
CA ASN A 559 -18.36 19.30 22.72
C ASN A 559 -17.81 18.21 23.64
N GLN A 560 -18.20 18.26 24.92
CA GLN A 560 -17.80 17.29 25.94
C GLN A 560 -18.99 16.36 26.19
N ASP A 561 -18.77 15.05 26.09
CA ASP A 561 -19.67 14.10 26.73
C ASP A 561 -19.29 14.02 28.21
N ASP A 562 -20.25 14.34 29.08
CA ASP A 562 -20.05 14.36 30.53
C ASP A 562 -20.00 12.94 31.14
N GLU A 563 -20.26 11.89 30.36
CA GLU A 563 -20.06 10.51 30.78
C GLU A 563 -18.68 10.02 30.33
N PRO A 564 -17.76 9.71 31.26
CA PRO A 564 -16.53 9.07 30.90
C PRO A 564 -16.84 7.67 30.35
N ALA A 565 -16.51 7.45 29.08
CA ALA A 565 -16.39 6.11 28.52
C ALA A 565 -15.20 5.43 29.22
N PHE A 566 -15.46 4.80 30.36
CA PHE A 566 -14.50 3.98 31.10
C PHE A 566 -14.67 2.50 30.75
#